data_AF-S7HRZ9-F1
#
_entry.id   AF-S7HRZ9-F1
#
_cell.length_a   1.000
_cell.length_b   1.000
_cell.length_c   1.000
_cell.angle_alpha   90.00
_cell.angle_beta   90.00
_cell.angle_gamma   90.00
#
_symmetry.space_group_name_H-M   'P 1'
#
loop_
_entity.id
_entity.type
_entity.pdbx_description
1 polymer ?
#
loop_
_entity_poly.entity_id
_entity_poly.type
_entity_poly.pdbx_seq_one_letter_code
_entity_poly.pdbx_strand_id
1 'polypeptide(L)'
;MTSEQHQFTAQGRTFPVILVRKKVKNINLHVRSDGTLYLSAPARVPWAYIEDFLEKKTDFIIRAIREMEERKQKFPILTLSDGDTLYLAGQPYRLDVRLGLHNSIRRSGQTVFMELADDTPVMRQKLYHKLLQALGKKLFPASLSRMQPLFAGLALPDPVLKQRVMRSRWGSCMPLKGIVTMNTYLAIMPEAIIDHVMLHELCHFLQPNHSRHFYDAMTIRMPDWKARRQAMAKYLPYCV
;
A
#
# COMPACT_ATOMS: atom_id res chain seq x y z
N MET A 1 7.18 -16.81 -22.03
CA MET A 1 8.20 -17.13 -21.02
C MET A 1 7.65 -18.26 -20.18
N THR A 2 8.26 -19.43 -20.23
CA THR A 2 7.83 -20.62 -19.48
C THR A 2 8.33 -20.50 -18.04
N SER A 3 7.46 -20.75 -17.07
CA SER A 3 7.82 -20.87 -15.66
C SER A 3 8.04 -22.33 -15.31
N GLU A 4 9.13 -22.62 -14.62
CA GLU A 4 9.42 -23.93 -14.04
C GLU A 4 8.84 -23.98 -12.61
N GLN A 5 8.25 -25.11 -12.23
CA GLN A 5 7.74 -25.37 -10.89
C GLN A 5 8.71 -26.33 -10.20
N HIS A 6 9.18 -25.94 -9.02
CA HIS A 6 10.07 -26.74 -8.20
C HIS A 6 9.59 -26.74 -6.75
N GLN A 7 10.20 -27.56 -5.91
CA GLN A 7 10.03 -27.51 -4.46
C GLN A 7 11.39 -27.36 -3.80
N PHE A 8 11.43 -26.60 -2.72
CA PHE A 8 12.62 -26.43 -1.91
C PHE A 8 12.28 -26.76 -0.46
N THR A 9 13.03 -27.67 0.15
CA THR A 9 12.79 -28.07 1.53
C THR A 9 13.96 -27.62 2.40
N ALA A 10 13.66 -26.87 3.46
CA ALA A 10 14.66 -26.44 4.42
C ALA A 10 14.04 -26.32 5.81
N GLN A 11 14.81 -26.68 6.84
CA GLN A 11 14.37 -26.65 8.25
C GLN A 11 13.01 -27.34 8.49
N GLY A 12 12.77 -28.47 7.81
CA GLY A 12 11.53 -29.25 7.95
C GLY A 12 10.28 -28.63 7.31
N ARG A 13 10.42 -27.54 6.54
CA ARG A 13 9.34 -26.93 5.76
C ARG A 13 9.61 -27.06 4.26
N THR A 14 8.58 -27.34 3.48
CA THR A 14 8.64 -27.39 2.02
C THR A 14 7.97 -26.16 1.43
N PHE A 15 8.69 -25.48 0.53
CA PHE A 15 8.25 -24.25 -0.13
C PHE A 15 8.02 -24.50 -1.61
N PRO A 16 6.88 -24.09 -2.18
CA PRO A 16 6.70 -24.11 -3.63
C PRO A 16 7.57 -23.03 -4.27
N VAL A 17 8.24 -23.38 -5.37
CA VAL A 17 9.17 -22.50 -6.07
C VAL A 17 8.69 -22.30 -7.51
N ILE A 18 8.51 -21.03 -7.89
CA ILE A 18 8.23 -20.64 -9.29
C ILE A 18 9.49 -19.99 -9.84
N LEU A 19 10.17 -20.68 -10.75
CA LEU A 19 11.37 -20.19 -11.40
C LEU A 19 11.07 -19.68 -12.81
N VAL A 20 11.42 -18.44 -13.11
CA VAL A 20 11.26 -17.85 -14.44
C VAL A 20 12.63 -17.48 -15.02
N ARG A 21 12.95 -18.07 -16.16
CA ARG A 21 14.18 -17.73 -16.90
C ARG A 21 14.02 -16.39 -17.61
N LYS A 22 14.87 -15.42 -17.25
CA LYS A 22 14.84 -14.05 -17.79
C LYS A 22 16.25 -13.58 -18.13
N LYS A 23 16.34 -12.54 -18.97
CA LYS A 23 17.59 -11.84 -19.30
C LYS A 23 18.01 -10.90 -18.15
N VAL A 24 18.31 -11.49 -16.99
CA VAL A 24 18.76 -10.81 -15.76
C VAL A 24 20.23 -11.12 -15.50
N LYS A 25 20.93 -10.25 -14.76
CA LYS A 25 22.34 -10.48 -14.40
C LYS A 25 22.49 -11.41 -13.17
N ASN A 26 21.57 -11.32 -12.22
CA ASN A 26 21.60 -12.03 -10.93
C ASN A 26 20.35 -12.91 -10.75
N ILE A 27 20.43 -13.86 -9.82
CA ILE A 27 19.25 -14.58 -9.30
C ILE A 27 18.51 -13.61 -8.38
N ASN A 28 17.24 -13.33 -8.67
CA ASN A 28 16.39 -12.53 -7.79
C ASN A 28 15.37 -13.45 -7.11
N LEU A 29 15.30 -13.37 -5.78
CA LEU A 29 14.36 -14.10 -4.94
C LEU A 29 13.30 -13.15 -4.37
N HIS A 30 12.05 -13.55 -4.45
CA HIS A 30 10.92 -12.87 -3.82
C HIS A 30 10.02 -13.89 -3.13
N VAL A 31 9.84 -13.74 -1.81
CA VAL A 31 8.88 -14.54 -1.04
C VAL A 31 7.50 -13.89 -1.18
N ARG A 32 6.56 -14.60 -1.80
CA ARG A 32 5.19 -14.10 -2.02
C ARG A 32 4.34 -14.24 -0.76
N SER A 33 3.23 -13.48 -0.71
CA SER A 33 2.28 -13.46 0.42
C SER A 33 1.64 -14.80 0.78
N ASP A 34 1.63 -15.74 -0.16
CA ASP A 34 1.14 -17.11 -0.04
C ASP A 34 2.23 -18.11 0.41
N GLY A 35 3.48 -17.66 0.59
CA GLY A 35 4.62 -18.51 0.95
C GLY A 35 5.42 -19.04 -0.26
N THR A 36 5.00 -18.74 -1.50
CA THR A 36 5.69 -19.19 -2.71
C THR A 36 6.99 -18.43 -2.93
N LEU A 37 8.08 -19.14 -3.24
CA LEU A 37 9.36 -18.55 -3.62
C LEU A 37 9.37 -18.27 -5.12
N TYR A 38 9.23 -17.00 -5.50
CA TYR A 38 9.39 -16.57 -6.88
C TYR A 38 10.85 -16.26 -7.17
N LEU A 39 11.41 -16.96 -8.15
CA LEU A 39 12.78 -16.79 -8.60
C LEU A 39 12.82 -16.30 -10.04
N SER A 40 13.75 -15.40 -10.32
CA SER A 40 14.16 -15.12 -11.70
C SER A 40 15.66 -15.31 -11.84
N ALA A 41 16.08 -16.04 -12.88
CA ALA A 41 17.48 -16.37 -13.11
C ALA A 41 17.83 -16.35 -14.61
N PRO A 42 19.11 -16.15 -14.98
CA PRO A 42 19.57 -16.38 -16.34
C PRO A 42 19.29 -17.82 -16.81
N ALA A 43 19.05 -18.02 -18.11
CA ALA A 43 18.75 -19.33 -18.69
C ALA A 43 19.85 -20.38 -18.44
N ARG A 44 21.12 -19.94 -18.39
CA ARG A 44 22.30 -20.80 -18.20
C ARG A 44 22.50 -21.34 -16.78
N VAL A 45 21.77 -20.84 -15.79
CA VAL A 45 22.01 -21.20 -14.38
C VAL A 45 21.26 -22.51 -14.08
N PRO A 46 21.93 -23.61 -13.72
CA PRO A 46 21.23 -24.87 -13.45
C PRO A 46 20.43 -24.80 -12.14
N TRP A 47 19.41 -25.66 -12.01
CA TRP A 47 18.59 -25.76 -10.79
C TRP A 47 19.45 -26.00 -9.55
N ALA A 48 20.41 -26.93 -9.61
CA ALA A 48 21.29 -27.25 -8.48
C ALA A 48 22.01 -26.02 -7.89
N TYR A 49 22.42 -25.07 -8.74
CA TYR A 49 23.04 -23.83 -8.27
C TYR A 49 22.02 -22.90 -7.61
N ILE A 50 20.78 -22.90 -8.10
CA ILE A 50 19.68 -22.12 -7.51
C ILE A 50 19.28 -22.72 -6.16
N GLU A 51 19.28 -24.04 -6.05
CA GLU A 51 19.00 -24.76 -4.81
C GLU A 51 20.05 -24.45 -3.74
N ASP A 52 21.36 -24.54 -4.04
CA ASP A 52 22.44 -24.10 -3.13
C ASP A 52 22.31 -22.61 -2.75
N PHE A 53 21.91 -21.76 -3.70
CA PHE A 53 21.60 -20.36 -3.39
C PHE A 53 20.41 -20.22 -2.43
N LEU A 54 19.36 -21.03 -2.56
CA LEU A 54 18.22 -21.05 -1.65
C LEU A 54 18.61 -21.57 -0.26
N GLU A 55 19.45 -22.61 -0.18
CA GLU A 55 20.00 -23.11 1.09
C GLU A 55 20.72 -22.00 1.86
N LYS A 56 21.60 -21.25 1.19
CA LYS A 56 22.29 -20.08 1.75
C LYS A 56 21.36 -18.92 2.12
N LYS A 57 20.11 -18.93 1.63
CA LYS A 57 19.07 -17.93 1.92
C LYS A 57 17.97 -18.46 2.84
N THR A 58 18.11 -19.66 3.39
CA THR A 58 17.11 -20.29 4.26
C THR A 58 16.70 -19.38 5.41
N ASP A 59 17.65 -18.82 6.16
CA ASP A 59 17.34 -17.94 7.29
C ASP A 59 16.55 -16.69 6.87
N PHE A 60 16.87 -16.13 5.70
CA PHE A 60 16.12 -15.01 5.13
C PHE A 60 14.70 -15.42 4.75
N ILE A 61 14.52 -16.59 4.13
CA ILE A 61 13.21 -17.11 3.72
C ILE A 61 12.33 -17.36 4.95
N ILE A 62 12.86 -18.06 5.95
CA ILE A 62 12.15 -18.40 7.18
C ILE A 62 11.77 -17.15 7.95
N ARG A 63 12.70 -16.20 8.10
CA ARG A 63 12.41 -14.91 8.75
C ARG A 63 11.32 -14.15 8.00
N ALA A 64 11.40 -14.05 6.67
CA ALA A 64 10.38 -13.37 5.88
C ALA A 64 8.99 -14.00 6.06
N ILE A 65 8.89 -15.34 6.02
CA ILE A 65 7.62 -16.04 6.23
C ILE A 65 7.08 -15.81 7.64
N ARG A 66 7.94 -15.93 8.66
CA ARG A 66 7.53 -15.68 10.05
C ARG A 66 7.06 -14.25 10.26
N GLU A 67 7.79 -13.26 9.74
CA GLU A 67 7.37 -11.86 9.78
C GLU A 67 6.03 -11.65 9.08
N MET A 68 5.78 -12.35 7.97
CA MET A 68 4.51 -12.29 7.25
C MET A 68 3.36 -12.97 8.00
N GLU A 69 3.59 -14.12 8.63
CA GLU A 69 2.62 -14.81 9.50
C GLU A 69 2.28 -13.95 10.72
N GLU A 70 3.29 -13.45 11.44
CA GLU A 70 3.12 -12.54 12.56
C GLU A 70 2.38 -11.26 12.14
N ARG A 71 2.66 -10.74 10.95
CA ARG A 71 1.96 -9.58 10.40
C ARG A 71 0.52 -9.90 10.04
N LYS A 72 0.23 -11.07 9.46
CA LYS A 72 -1.16 -11.52 9.19
C LYS A 72 -1.94 -11.71 10.49
N GLN A 73 -1.30 -12.22 11.55
CA GLN A 73 -1.92 -12.38 12.86
C GLN A 73 -2.14 -11.04 13.57
N LYS A 74 -1.12 -10.17 13.58
CA LYS A 74 -1.21 -8.82 14.20
C LYS A 74 -2.16 -7.90 13.44
N PHE A 75 -2.29 -8.10 12.14
CA PHE A 75 -3.14 -7.28 11.27
C PHE A 75 -3.90 -8.19 10.30
N PRO A 76 -4.99 -8.84 10.78
CA PRO A 76 -5.85 -9.61 9.90
C PRO A 76 -6.35 -8.70 8.76
N ILE A 77 -6.39 -9.26 7.55
CA ILE A 77 -6.85 -8.54 6.36
C ILE A 77 -8.31 -8.18 6.61
N LEU A 78 -8.63 -6.90 6.45
CA LEU A 78 -10.00 -6.41 6.59
C LEU A 78 -10.92 -7.12 5.59
N THR A 79 -12.03 -7.69 6.05
CA THR A 79 -13.01 -8.36 5.17
C THR A 79 -14.31 -7.56 5.00
N LEU A 80 -14.44 -6.44 5.74
CA LEU A 80 -15.67 -5.66 5.86
C LEU A 80 -16.82 -6.48 6.47
N SER A 81 -16.50 -7.33 7.44
CA SER A 81 -17.45 -8.13 8.21
C SER A 81 -18.03 -7.34 9.38
N ASP A 82 -19.20 -7.75 9.85
CA ASP A 82 -19.76 -7.20 11.08
C ASP A 82 -18.75 -7.33 12.24
N GLY A 83 -18.56 -6.25 12.98
CA GLY A 83 -17.57 -6.16 14.06
C GLY A 83 -16.15 -5.79 13.62
N ASP A 84 -15.84 -5.76 12.31
CA ASP A 84 -14.51 -5.36 11.84
C ASP A 84 -14.15 -3.95 12.32
N THR A 85 -12.85 -3.71 12.52
CA THR A 85 -12.34 -2.37 12.80
C THR A 85 -11.96 -1.66 11.50
N LEU A 86 -12.64 -0.55 11.20
CA LEU A 86 -12.28 0.37 10.13
C LEU A 86 -11.43 1.51 10.68
N TYR A 87 -10.46 1.98 9.89
CA TYR A 87 -9.77 3.23 10.19
C TYR A 87 -10.28 4.36 9.32
N LEU A 88 -10.57 5.52 9.93
CA LEU A 88 -10.92 6.76 9.25
C LEU A 88 -10.04 7.88 9.82
N ALA A 89 -9.21 8.51 8.98
CA ALA A 89 -8.23 9.51 9.37
C ALA A 89 -7.33 9.06 10.56
N GLY A 90 -6.98 7.77 10.60
CA GLY A 90 -6.15 7.18 11.65
C GLY A 90 -6.91 6.74 12.91
N GLN A 91 -8.20 7.05 13.03
CA GLN A 91 -9.04 6.68 14.18
C GLN A 91 -9.80 5.37 13.92
N PRO A 92 -9.85 4.43 14.88
CA PRO A 92 -10.52 3.15 14.72
C PRO A 92 -12.03 3.24 14.97
N TYR A 93 -12.86 2.63 14.14
CA TYR A 93 -14.32 2.57 14.27
C TYR A 93 -14.78 1.12 14.13
N ARG A 94 -15.76 0.72 14.94
CA ARG A 94 -16.40 -0.59 14.75
C ARG A 94 -17.35 -0.52 13.56
N LEU A 95 -17.30 -1.52 12.69
CA LEU A 95 -18.27 -1.72 11.63
C LEU A 95 -19.48 -2.49 12.18
N ASP A 96 -20.67 -1.95 11.95
CA ASP A 96 -21.97 -2.60 12.20
C ASP A 96 -22.62 -2.83 10.83
N VAL A 97 -22.77 -4.10 10.42
CA VAL A 97 -23.35 -4.50 9.13
C VAL A 97 -24.75 -5.04 9.36
N ARG A 98 -25.74 -4.49 8.65
CA ARG A 98 -27.13 -4.96 8.71
C ARG A 98 -27.73 -5.10 7.33
N LEU A 99 -28.62 -6.08 7.20
CA LEU A 99 -29.55 -6.14 6.08
C LEU A 99 -30.63 -5.07 6.25
N GLY A 100 -31.01 -4.45 5.15
CA GLY A 100 -32.03 -3.42 5.11
C GLY A 100 -32.62 -3.26 3.72
N LEU A 101 -33.29 -2.14 3.46
CA LEU A 101 -33.92 -1.87 2.17
C LEU A 101 -33.00 -1.08 1.23
N HIS A 102 -31.89 -0.55 1.76
CA HIS A 102 -31.01 0.36 1.04
C HIS A 102 -29.53 -0.01 1.18
N ASN A 103 -28.74 0.36 0.18
CA ASN A 103 -27.27 0.28 0.26
C ASN A 103 -26.73 1.62 0.78
N SER A 104 -26.42 1.68 2.07
CA SER A 104 -25.98 2.92 2.72
C SER A 104 -24.80 2.68 3.66
N ILE A 105 -23.94 3.70 3.81
CA ILE A 105 -22.86 3.67 4.79
C ILE A 105 -22.78 5.04 5.45
N ARG A 106 -22.77 5.04 6.78
CA ARG A 106 -22.75 6.27 7.57
C ARG A 106 -21.96 6.07 8.85
N ARG A 107 -21.33 7.13 9.31
CA ARG A 107 -20.63 7.16 10.60
C ARG A 107 -21.53 7.84 11.62
N SER A 108 -21.67 7.24 12.81
CA SER A 108 -22.31 7.86 13.96
C SER A 108 -21.57 7.43 15.23
N GLY A 109 -21.10 8.41 16.02
CA GLY A 109 -20.21 8.14 17.14
C GLY A 109 -18.95 7.37 16.72
N GLN A 110 -18.62 6.32 17.48
CA GLN A 110 -17.47 5.43 17.22
C GLN A 110 -17.82 4.23 16.31
N THR A 111 -18.98 4.26 15.66
CA THR A 111 -19.48 3.17 14.83
C THR A 111 -19.69 3.64 13.38
N VAL A 112 -19.32 2.79 12.44
CA VAL A 112 -19.71 2.90 11.03
C VAL A 112 -20.82 1.89 10.80
N PHE A 113 -21.99 2.38 10.41
CA PHE A 113 -23.13 1.56 10.05
C PHE A 113 -23.13 1.35 8.54
N MET A 114 -23.15 0.09 8.11
CA MET A 114 -23.30 -0.33 6.73
C MET A 114 -24.61 -1.08 6.60
N GLU A 115 -25.52 -0.51 5.83
CA GLU A 115 -26.79 -1.15 5.47
C GLU A 115 -26.66 -1.70 4.05
N LEU A 116 -27.11 -2.93 3.85
CA LEU A 116 -27.04 -3.65 2.59
C LEU A 116 -28.43 -4.15 2.21
N ALA A 117 -28.88 -3.82 1.00
CA ALA A 117 -30.08 -4.40 0.41
C ALA A 117 -29.83 -5.84 -0.07
N ASP A 118 -28.60 -6.11 -0.51
CA ASP A 118 -28.08 -7.44 -0.82
C ASP A 118 -26.63 -7.51 -0.33
N ASP A 119 -26.32 -8.51 0.48
CA ASP A 119 -25.05 -8.62 1.18
C ASP A 119 -24.03 -9.40 0.34
N THR A 120 -23.31 -8.64 -0.49
CA THR A 120 -22.23 -9.16 -1.32
C THR A 120 -20.89 -8.47 -1.01
N PRO A 121 -19.75 -9.17 -1.13
CA PRO A 121 -18.43 -8.56 -0.95
C PRO A 121 -18.20 -7.33 -1.85
N VAL A 122 -18.73 -7.37 -3.08
CA VAL A 122 -18.64 -6.27 -4.04
C VAL A 122 -19.39 -5.04 -3.54
N MET A 123 -20.59 -5.21 -2.98
CA MET A 123 -21.37 -4.09 -2.44
C MET A 123 -20.72 -3.49 -1.20
N ARG A 124 -20.23 -4.34 -0.28
CA ARG A 124 -19.48 -3.90 0.91
C ARG A 124 -18.27 -3.03 0.52
N GLN A 125 -17.45 -3.51 -0.42
CA GLN A 125 -16.29 -2.78 -0.92
C GLN A 125 -16.69 -1.44 -1.57
N LYS A 126 -17.75 -1.44 -2.40
CA LYS A 126 -18.26 -0.23 -3.05
C LYS A 126 -18.69 0.82 -2.04
N LEU A 127 -19.42 0.44 -1.00
CA LEU A 127 -19.84 1.34 0.07
C LEU A 127 -18.63 1.85 0.86
N TYR A 128 -17.68 0.98 1.21
CA TYR A 128 -16.47 1.39 1.88
C TYR A 128 -15.66 2.41 1.07
N HIS A 129 -15.45 2.18 -0.23
CA HIS A 129 -14.82 3.16 -1.11
C HIS A 129 -15.60 4.47 -1.19
N LYS A 130 -16.94 4.44 -1.19
CA LYS A 130 -17.78 5.65 -1.15
C LYS A 130 -17.52 6.46 0.12
N LEU A 131 -17.42 5.81 1.27
CA LEU A 131 -17.08 6.46 2.54
C LEU A 131 -15.69 7.12 2.49
N LEU A 132 -14.67 6.38 2.03
CA LEU A 132 -13.31 6.90 1.90
C LEU A 132 -13.18 8.01 0.85
N GLN A 133 -13.98 7.97 -0.22
CA GLN A 133 -14.09 9.05 -1.20
C GLN A 133 -14.68 10.31 -0.58
N ALA A 134 -15.75 10.20 0.19
CA ALA A 134 -16.34 11.33 0.89
C ALA A 134 -15.36 11.96 1.90
N LEU A 135 -14.58 11.13 2.60
CA LEU A 135 -13.57 11.59 3.54
C LEU A 135 -12.37 12.24 2.84
N GLY A 136 -11.84 11.60 1.78
CA GLY A 136 -10.71 12.11 0.99
C GLY A 136 -10.99 13.46 0.33
N LYS A 137 -12.23 13.72 -0.10
CA LYS A 137 -12.67 15.03 -0.60
C LYS A 137 -12.47 16.18 0.39
N LYS A 138 -12.41 15.89 1.70
CA LYS A 138 -12.10 16.88 2.75
C LYS A 138 -10.62 16.86 3.12
N LEU A 139 -10.06 15.66 3.33
CA LEU A 139 -8.69 15.50 3.83
C LEU A 139 -7.62 15.94 2.82
N PHE A 140 -7.79 15.64 1.53
CA PHE A 140 -6.74 15.89 0.55
C PHE A 140 -6.57 17.37 0.20
N PRO A 141 -7.64 18.17 0.01
CA PRO A 141 -7.50 19.62 -0.09
C PRO A 141 -6.86 20.25 1.15
N ALA A 142 -7.28 19.83 2.36
CA ALA A 142 -6.68 20.32 3.60
C ALA A 142 -5.18 20.00 3.70
N SER A 143 -4.78 18.79 3.29
CA SER A 143 -3.38 18.38 3.20
C SER A 143 -2.59 19.24 2.19
N LEU A 144 -3.16 19.49 1.01
CA LEU A 144 -2.54 20.38 0.01
C LEU A 144 -2.34 21.79 0.58
N SER A 145 -3.36 22.36 1.23
CA SER A 145 -3.27 23.68 1.85
C SER A 145 -2.19 23.77 2.94
N ARG A 146 -1.88 22.67 3.64
CA ARG A 146 -0.76 22.63 4.59
C ARG A 146 0.60 22.44 3.92
N MET A 147 0.68 21.62 2.87
CA MET A 147 1.95 21.21 2.27
C MET A 147 2.46 22.15 1.18
N GLN A 148 1.57 22.75 0.38
CA GLN A 148 1.96 23.65 -0.71
C GLN A 148 2.74 24.89 -0.23
N PRO A 149 2.40 25.54 0.91
CA PRO A 149 3.17 26.67 1.42
C PRO A 149 4.64 26.35 1.74
N LEU A 150 5.01 25.09 1.98
CA LEU A 150 6.40 24.67 2.21
C LEU A 150 7.29 24.77 0.94
N PHE A 151 6.70 25.17 -0.19
CA PHE A 151 7.40 25.45 -1.44
C PHE A 151 7.35 26.93 -1.81
N ALA A 152 6.95 27.81 -0.89
CA ALA A 152 6.94 29.25 -1.13
C ALA A 152 8.29 29.75 -1.69
N GLY A 153 8.23 30.62 -2.70
CA GLY A 153 9.41 31.09 -3.44
C GLY A 153 9.87 30.17 -4.58
N LEU A 154 9.22 29.02 -4.78
CA LEU A 154 9.43 28.16 -5.95
C LEU A 154 8.21 28.21 -6.86
N ALA A 155 8.44 28.11 -8.17
CA ALA A 155 7.38 28.04 -9.16
C ALA A 155 6.74 26.64 -9.16
N LEU A 156 5.79 26.41 -8.25
CA LEU A 156 4.88 25.26 -8.32
C LEU A 156 3.56 25.72 -8.96
N PRO A 157 2.97 24.91 -9.87
CA PRO A 157 1.61 25.17 -10.30
C PRO A 157 0.64 24.93 -9.14
N ASP A 158 -0.54 25.52 -9.20
CA ASP A 158 -1.68 25.09 -8.37
C ASP A 158 -2.19 23.75 -8.89
N PRO A 159 -1.98 22.64 -8.16
CA PRO A 159 -2.25 21.34 -8.72
C PRO A 159 -3.74 21.03 -8.69
N VAL A 160 -4.25 20.51 -9.80
CA VAL A 160 -5.56 19.85 -9.84
C VAL A 160 -5.46 18.55 -9.03
N LEU A 161 -6.14 18.52 -7.88
CA LEU A 161 -6.24 17.31 -7.07
C LEU A 161 -7.23 16.32 -7.65
N LYS A 162 -6.80 15.06 -7.76
CA LYS A 162 -7.65 13.91 -8.10
C LYS A 162 -7.59 12.88 -7.00
N GLN A 163 -8.67 12.12 -6.88
CA GLN A 163 -8.75 10.96 -5.99
C GLN A 163 -9.10 9.71 -6.79
N ARG A 164 -8.34 8.63 -6.57
CA ARG A 164 -8.53 7.34 -7.25
C ARG A 164 -8.23 6.18 -6.29
N VAL A 165 -8.95 5.06 -6.44
CA VAL A 165 -8.51 3.79 -5.84
C VAL A 165 -7.35 3.27 -6.67
N MET A 166 -6.20 3.02 -6.05
CA MET A 166 -4.97 2.59 -6.74
C MET A 166 -4.40 1.36 -6.04
N ARG A 167 -3.84 0.42 -6.81
CA ARG A 167 -3.30 -0.86 -6.30
C ARG A 167 -1.82 -0.79 -5.90
N SER A 168 -1.01 -0.06 -6.65
CA SER A 168 0.45 -0.14 -6.55
C SER A 168 1.14 1.10 -5.99
N ARG A 169 0.39 2.18 -5.73
CA ARG A 169 0.95 3.48 -5.31
C ARG A 169 -0.01 4.26 -4.42
N TRP A 170 0.56 5.14 -3.61
CA TRP A 170 -0.17 6.00 -2.68
C TRP A 170 -0.54 7.35 -3.27
N GLY A 171 0.20 7.80 -4.27
CA GLY A 171 -0.13 8.96 -5.07
C GLY A 171 0.56 8.89 -6.44
N SER A 172 0.33 9.92 -7.25
CA SER A 172 1.11 10.20 -8.44
C SER A 172 1.00 11.66 -8.84
N CYS A 173 2.10 12.24 -9.30
CA CYS A 173 2.14 13.57 -9.90
C CYS A 173 2.33 13.48 -11.43
N MET A 174 1.62 14.33 -12.17
CA MET A 174 1.86 14.61 -13.59
C MET A 174 2.31 16.07 -13.72
N PRO A 175 3.63 16.35 -13.61
CA PRO A 175 4.13 17.72 -13.50
C PRO A 175 3.67 18.64 -14.63
N LEU A 176 3.81 18.19 -15.88
CA LEU A 176 3.43 18.96 -17.09
C LEU A 176 1.93 19.28 -17.16
N LYS A 177 1.08 18.51 -16.49
CA LYS A 177 -0.37 18.72 -16.46
C LYS A 177 -0.85 19.43 -15.19
N GLY A 178 0.05 19.67 -14.23
CA GLY A 178 -0.34 20.22 -12.93
C GLY A 178 -1.32 19.31 -12.18
N ILE A 179 -1.21 17.98 -12.29
CA ILE A 179 -2.17 17.05 -11.65
C ILE A 179 -1.48 16.26 -10.55
N VAL A 180 -2.04 16.30 -9.35
CA VAL A 180 -1.68 15.39 -8.24
C VAL A 180 -2.86 14.46 -7.98
N THR A 181 -2.61 13.15 -8.03
CA THR A 181 -3.61 12.12 -7.72
C THR A 181 -3.27 11.46 -6.40
N MET A 182 -4.19 11.51 -5.45
CA MET A 182 -4.09 10.85 -4.15
C MET A 182 -4.87 9.54 -4.14
N ASN A 183 -4.31 8.48 -3.57
CA ASN A 183 -5.01 7.21 -3.42
C ASN A 183 -6.14 7.37 -2.39
N THR A 184 -7.35 6.89 -2.71
CA THR A 184 -8.51 6.86 -1.81
C THR A 184 -8.17 6.22 -0.47
N TYR A 185 -7.30 5.21 -0.44
CA TYR A 185 -6.91 4.54 0.78
C TYR A 185 -6.10 5.40 1.75
N LEU A 186 -5.54 6.54 1.33
CA LEU A 186 -4.92 7.47 2.28
C LEU A 186 -5.91 8.01 3.31
N ALA A 187 -7.21 8.03 3.00
CA ALA A 187 -8.24 8.52 3.91
C ALA A 187 -8.39 7.68 5.20
N ILE A 188 -7.81 6.47 5.26
CA ILE A 188 -7.79 5.65 6.48
C ILE A 188 -6.65 6.05 7.43
N MET A 189 -5.63 6.73 6.92
CA MET A 189 -4.39 7.02 7.64
C MET A 189 -4.49 8.37 8.38
N PRO A 190 -3.72 8.59 9.46
CA PRO A 190 -3.61 9.89 10.12
C PRO A 190 -3.18 10.98 9.14
N GLU A 191 -3.60 12.21 9.40
CA GLU A 191 -3.27 13.38 8.57
C GLU A 191 -1.76 13.53 8.34
N ALA A 192 -0.94 13.24 9.36
CA ALA A 192 0.51 13.25 9.26
C ALA A 192 1.07 12.37 8.12
N ILE A 193 0.44 11.22 7.85
CA ILE A 193 0.82 10.31 6.77
C ILE A 193 0.27 10.80 5.42
N ILE A 194 -0.94 11.36 5.40
CA ILE A 194 -1.53 11.96 4.20
C ILE A 194 -0.63 13.12 3.72
N ASP A 195 -0.19 13.97 4.63
CA ASP A 195 0.73 15.09 4.39
C ASP A 195 2.06 14.62 3.82
N HIS A 196 2.59 13.50 4.33
CA HIS A 196 3.81 12.89 3.79
C HIS A 196 3.66 12.54 2.30
N VAL A 197 2.55 11.91 1.92
CA VAL A 197 2.32 11.53 0.53
C VAL A 197 2.02 12.76 -0.32
N MET A 198 1.24 13.72 0.18
CA MET A 198 1.00 14.98 -0.53
C MET A 198 2.32 15.71 -0.83
N LEU A 199 3.18 15.87 0.18
CA LEU A 199 4.50 16.48 0.01
C LEU A 199 5.35 15.72 -1.01
N HIS A 200 5.34 14.39 -0.97
CA HIS A 200 6.03 13.55 -1.94
C HIS A 200 5.59 13.86 -3.38
N GLU A 201 4.29 13.94 -3.62
CA GLU A 201 3.76 14.26 -4.95
C GLU A 201 4.07 15.70 -5.37
N LEU A 202 4.09 16.66 -4.44
CA LEU A 202 4.50 18.04 -4.72
C LEU A 202 5.99 18.14 -5.07
N CYS A 203 6.86 17.36 -4.41
CA CYS A 203 8.29 17.31 -4.74
C CYS A 203 8.54 16.87 -6.18
N HIS A 204 7.63 16.11 -6.80
CA HIS A 204 7.75 15.72 -8.20
C HIS A 204 7.62 16.89 -9.19
N PHE A 205 7.09 18.05 -8.78
CA PHE A 205 7.16 19.27 -9.60
C PHE A 205 8.58 19.82 -9.71
N LEU A 206 9.42 19.59 -8.70
CA LEU A 206 10.83 20.03 -8.70
C LEU A 206 11.76 18.96 -9.28
N GLN A 207 11.52 17.70 -8.93
CA GLN A 207 12.39 16.58 -9.22
C GLN A 207 11.54 15.38 -9.70
N PRO A 208 11.49 15.09 -11.01
CA PRO A 208 10.58 14.07 -11.56
C PRO A 208 10.95 12.64 -11.14
N ASN A 209 12.19 12.40 -10.73
CA ASN A 209 12.71 11.09 -10.34
C ASN A 209 13.10 11.10 -8.86
N HIS A 210 13.09 9.94 -8.21
CA HIS A 210 13.55 9.76 -6.82
C HIS A 210 15.09 9.80 -6.70
N SER A 211 15.70 10.88 -7.19
CA SER A 211 17.14 11.16 -7.10
C SER A 211 17.55 11.60 -5.69
N ARG A 212 18.86 11.78 -5.45
CA ARG A 212 19.34 12.39 -4.21
C ARG A 212 18.71 13.76 -3.97
N HIS A 213 18.63 14.61 -5.00
CA HIS A 213 18.00 15.93 -4.92
C HIS A 213 16.52 15.87 -4.53
N PHE A 214 15.79 14.83 -4.96
CA PHE A 214 14.41 14.62 -4.52
C PHE A 214 14.34 14.37 -3.01
N TYR A 215 15.19 13.48 -2.50
CA TYR A 215 15.20 13.16 -1.07
C TYR A 215 15.73 14.31 -0.21
N ASP A 216 16.66 15.11 -0.73
CA ASP A 216 17.12 16.35 -0.09
C ASP A 216 15.94 17.33 0.02
N ALA A 217 15.17 17.52 -1.07
CA ALA A 217 13.98 18.38 -1.08
C ALA A 217 12.89 17.92 -0.10
N MET A 218 12.67 16.61 0.02
CA MET A 218 11.77 16.02 1.02
C MET A 218 12.27 16.28 2.45
N THR A 219 13.56 16.06 2.70
CA THR A 219 14.16 16.17 4.05
C THR A 219 14.16 17.61 4.56
N ILE A 220 14.43 18.59 3.68
CA ILE A 220 14.37 20.02 4.01
C ILE A 220 12.95 20.42 4.48
N ARG A 221 11.90 19.86 3.85
CA ARG A 221 10.51 20.27 4.12
C ARG A 221 9.83 19.42 5.19
N MET A 222 10.26 18.18 5.37
CA MET A 222 9.69 17.23 6.33
C MET A 222 10.78 16.26 6.80
N PRO A 223 11.60 16.65 7.79
CA PRO A 223 12.73 15.84 8.25
C PRO A 223 12.35 14.43 8.73
N ASP A 224 11.12 14.25 9.22
CA ASP A 224 10.58 13.00 9.74
C ASP A 224 9.85 12.14 8.67
N TRP A 225 9.98 12.47 7.37
CA TRP A 225 9.27 11.77 6.29
C TRP A 225 9.49 10.24 6.28
N LYS A 226 10.68 9.79 6.70
CA LYS A 226 11.02 8.36 6.79
C LYS A 226 10.17 7.64 7.83
N ALA A 227 9.96 8.26 8.99
CA ALA A 227 9.14 7.71 10.06
C ALA A 227 7.66 7.64 9.64
N ARG A 228 7.16 8.69 8.97
CA ARG A 228 5.80 8.73 8.42
C ARG A 228 5.57 7.64 7.38
N ARG A 229 6.54 7.44 6.46
CA ARG A 229 6.52 6.34 5.48
C ARG A 229 6.47 4.97 6.17
N GLN A 230 7.27 4.77 7.21
CA GLN A 230 7.28 3.50 7.95
C GLN A 230 5.94 3.24 8.66
N ALA A 231 5.33 4.27 9.24
CA ALA A 231 4.05 4.17 9.94
C ALA A 231 2.89 3.74 9.02
N MET A 232 3.01 3.93 7.70
CA MET A 232 2.03 3.44 6.71
C MET A 232 1.82 1.92 6.79
N ALA A 233 2.85 1.16 7.20
CA ALA A 233 2.81 -0.29 7.25
C ALA A 233 1.69 -0.85 8.13
N LYS A 234 1.29 -0.10 9.18
CA LYS A 234 0.17 -0.39 10.08
C LYS A 234 -1.17 -0.44 9.35
N TYR A 235 -1.35 0.38 8.32
CA TYR A 235 -2.64 0.59 7.66
C TYR A 235 -2.84 -0.25 6.40
N LEU A 236 -1.77 -0.86 5.87
CA LEU A 236 -1.84 -1.70 4.66
C LEU A 236 -2.91 -2.81 4.73
N PRO A 237 -3.12 -3.50 5.86
CA PRO A 237 -4.11 -4.60 5.94
C PRO A 237 -5.57 -4.15 5.89
N TYR A 238 -5.82 -2.83 5.97
CA TYR A 238 -7.15 -2.23 5.89
C TYR A 238 -7.49 -1.70 4.48
N CYS A 239 -6.64 -2.01 3.49
CA CYS A 239 -6.84 -1.64 2.09
C CYS A 239 -7.40 -2.85 1.32
N VAL A 240 -8.70 -2.82 0.99
CA VAL A 240 -9.47 -3.97 0.47
C VAL A 240 -9.90 -3.87 -0.98
#